data_AF-A0A453JCK5-F1
#
_entry.id   AF-A0A453JCK5-F1
#
_cell.length_a   1.000
_cell.length_b   1.000
_cell.length_c   1.000
_cell.angle_alpha   90.00
_cell.angle_beta   90.00
_cell.angle_gamma   90.00
#
_symmetry.space_group_name_H-M   'P 1'
#
loop_
_entity.id
_entity.type
_entity.pdbx_description
1 polymer ?
#
loop_
_entity_poly.entity_id
_entity_poly.type
_entity_poly.pdbx_seq_one_letter_code
_entity_poly.pdbx_strand_id
1 'polypeptide(L)'
;RDTAGETVHAAEALREAAAEFEVLRAELESARAAHDAAEEKRMRLALAWREDKVRWQNQLEEAEMEVRRLRDELAAAGDLESQVAAASEHLATLRAELFARAVQGASEEEDKQTSAASSTPAMVGKAKKELEEAMGSVEKAKDETKILHIAAASLRADLEKEKAELAALRQKQSTSSSASIQSLEEELSRVTSELAAAQARARDSEEGKKKTTAEQLDEARREAERAKASARATQEEVAAAREDARVARAAVQATEARLEAVLREVLAAKASAETAAASADALQQQQQQDGTQSAQSQVPEDCVALTTEEYEELSRRARGTEEAAGERVAEALRQVKEAKDAEARGQQKLAKLGRDTELRRQTLRAAREECEQKKPFFPRMVMFLAKKRAQTWNGK
;
A
#
# COMPACT_ATOMS: atom_id res chain seq x y z
N ARG A 1 -37.67 -37.67 -74.35
CA ARG A 1 -37.95 -38.33 -73.04
C ARG A 1 -37.23 -37.60 -71.91
N ASP A 2 -36.72 -36.40 -72.17
CA ASP A 2 -35.65 -35.78 -71.40
C ASP A 2 -36.16 -34.70 -70.43
N THR A 3 -37.37 -34.20 -70.65
CA THR A 3 -38.01 -33.17 -69.80
C THR A 3 -38.39 -33.68 -68.40
N ALA A 4 -38.59 -34.98 -68.22
CA ALA A 4 -38.88 -35.58 -66.92
C ALA A 4 -37.64 -35.73 -66.03
N GLY A 5 -36.45 -35.92 -66.62
CA GLY A 5 -35.19 -35.98 -65.87
C GLY A 5 -34.73 -34.59 -65.42
N GLU A 6 -34.89 -33.59 -66.27
CA GLU A 6 -34.55 -32.19 -65.97
C GLU A 6 -35.40 -31.60 -64.83
N THR A 7 -36.70 -31.94 -64.80
CA THR A 7 -37.62 -31.47 -63.74
C THR A 7 -37.33 -32.11 -62.39
N VAL A 8 -36.88 -33.37 -62.36
CA VAL A 8 -36.47 -34.05 -61.11
C VAL A 8 -35.15 -33.47 -60.59
N HIS A 9 -34.15 -33.26 -61.46
CA HIS A 9 -32.89 -32.62 -61.06
C HIS A 9 -33.09 -31.18 -60.58
N ALA A 10 -33.97 -30.41 -61.21
CA ALA A 10 -34.31 -29.06 -60.75
C ALA A 10 -35.00 -29.09 -59.37
N ALA A 11 -35.88 -30.06 -59.11
CA ALA A 11 -36.54 -30.22 -57.82
C ALA A 11 -35.57 -30.65 -56.70
N GLU A 12 -34.58 -31.49 -57.01
CA GLU A 12 -33.52 -31.87 -56.08
C GLU A 12 -32.61 -30.68 -55.74
N ALA A 13 -32.16 -29.93 -56.75
CA ALA A 13 -31.37 -28.71 -56.54
C ALA A 13 -32.12 -27.67 -55.71
N LEU A 14 -33.43 -27.53 -55.89
CA LEU A 14 -34.27 -26.65 -55.06
C LEU A 14 -34.37 -27.12 -53.61
N ARG A 15 -34.46 -28.43 -53.36
CA ARG A 15 -34.43 -28.96 -51.98
C ARG A 15 -33.08 -28.75 -51.32
N GLU A 16 -31.99 -28.98 -52.05
CA GLU A 16 -30.63 -28.74 -51.53
C GLU A 16 -30.43 -27.26 -51.20
N ALA A 17 -30.81 -26.35 -52.10
CA ALA A 17 -30.75 -24.91 -51.86
C ALA A 17 -31.63 -24.47 -50.67
N ALA A 18 -32.82 -25.07 -50.49
CA ALA A 18 -33.68 -24.80 -49.34
C ALA A 18 -33.05 -25.29 -48.02
N ALA A 19 -32.41 -26.47 -48.03
CA ALA A 19 -31.71 -26.99 -46.85
C ALA A 19 -30.49 -26.14 -46.50
N GLU A 20 -29.70 -25.72 -47.50
CA GLU A 20 -28.58 -24.78 -47.31
C GLU A 20 -29.05 -23.42 -46.78
N PHE A 21 -30.18 -22.91 -47.28
CA PHE A 21 -30.77 -21.67 -46.79
C PHE A 21 -31.15 -21.75 -45.31
N GLU A 22 -31.78 -22.85 -44.86
CA GLU A 22 -32.13 -23.03 -43.45
C GLU A 22 -30.88 -23.17 -42.56
N VAL A 23 -29.81 -23.83 -43.04
CA VAL A 23 -28.53 -23.90 -42.31
C VAL A 23 -27.91 -22.52 -42.18
N LEU A 24 -27.82 -21.76 -43.27
CA LEU A 24 -27.27 -20.39 -43.25
C LEU A 24 -28.11 -19.46 -42.37
N ARG A 25 -29.44 -19.63 -42.36
CA ARG A 25 -30.33 -18.89 -41.48
C ARG A 25 -30.08 -19.22 -40.02
N ALA A 26 -29.96 -20.49 -39.67
CA ALA A 26 -29.65 -20.91 -38.30
C ALA A 26 -28.26 -20.41 -37.84
N GLU A 27 -27.27 -20.43 -38.73
CA GLU A 27 -25.94 -19.87 -38.46
C GLU A 27 -25.99 -18.36 -38.25
N LEU A 28 -26.77 -17.62 -39.07
CA LEU A 28 -26.96 -16.18 -38.91
C LEU A 28 -27.67 -15.83 -37.60
N GLU A 29 -28.71 -16.59 -37.23
CA GLU A 29 -29.42 -16.42 -35.95
C GLU A 29 -28.50 -16.72 -34.76
N SER A 30 -27.67 -17.76 -34.84
CA SER A 30 -26.65 -18.06 -33.84
C SER A 30 -25.59 -16.96 -33.74
N ALA A 31 -25.12 -16.42 -34.87
CA ALA A 31 -24.14 -15.35 -34.90
C ALA A 31 -24.69 -14.05 -34.28
N ARG A 32 -25.97 -13.74 -34.55
CA ARG A 32 -26.67 -12.61 -33.93
C ARG A 32 -26.78 -12.78 -32.42
N ALA A 33 -27.20 -13.95 -31.94
CA ALA A 33 -27.29 -14.23 -30.50
C ALA A 33 -25.92 -14.12 -29.81
N ALA A 34 -24.84 -14.59 -30.45
CA ALA A 34 -23.49 -14.46 -29.92
C ALA A 34 -23.01 -13.00 -29.86
N HIS A 35 -23.32 -12.21 -30.88
CA HIS A 35 -23.05 -10.77 -30.92
C HIS A 35 -23.79 -10.04 -29.79
N ASP A 36 -25.09 -10.28 -29.64
CA ASP A 36 -25.90 -9.63 -28.59
C ASP A 36 -25.39 -9.97 -27.19
N ALA A 37 -25.03 -11.23 -26.95
CA ALA A 37 -24.41 -11.65 -25.69
C ALA A 37 -23.04 -11.00 -25.44
N ALA A 38 -22.25 -10.76 -26.49
CA ALA A 38 -20.97 -10.05 -26.41
C ALA A 38 -21.17 -8.56 -26.09
N GLU A 39 -22.15 -7.91 -26.75
CA GLU A 39 -22.54 -6.52 -26.49
C GLU A 39 -23.06 -6.34 -25.06
N GLU A 40 -23.89 -7.25 -24.56
CA GLU A 40 -24.33 -7.20 -23.15
C GLU A 40 -23.16 -7.32 -22.17
N LYS A 41 -22.21 -8.23 -22.42
CA LYS A 41 -21.00 -8.35 -21.60
C LYS A 41 -20.17 -7.07 -21.63
N ARG A 42 -20.00 -6.47 -22.82
CA ARG A 42 -19.31 -5.20 -23.01
C ARG A 42 -19.97 -4.07 -22.22
N MET A 43 -21.30 -3.98 -22.28
CA MET A 43 -22.08 -3.00 -21.52
C MET A 43 -21.97 -3.21 -20.00
N ARG A 44 -22.07 -4.45 -19.52
CA ARG A 44 -21.91 -4.77 -18.08
C ARG A 44 -20.53 -4.40 -17.56
N LEU A 45 -19.47 -4.71 -18.31
CA LEU A 45 -18.11 -4.34 -17.96
C LEU A 45 -17.91 -2.82 -17.97
N ALA A 46 -18.48 -2.11 -18.95
CA ALA A 46 -18.42 -0.65 -19.01
C ALA A 46 -19.15 0.00 -17.83
N LEU A 47 -20.28 -0.56 -17.37
CA LEU A 47 -20.99 -0.11 -16.18
C LEU A 47 -20.18 -0.36 -14.91
N ALA A 48 -19.66 -1.57 -14.72
CA ALA A 48 -18.81 -1.90 -13.57
C ALA A 48 -17.59 -0.98 -13.48
N TRP A 49 -16.95 -0.68 -14.61
CA TRP A 49 -15.84 0.27 -14.66
C TRP A 49 -16.24 1.69 -14.27
N ARG A 50 -17.44 2.15 -14.68
CA ARG A 50 -17.97 3.47 -14.25
C ARG A 50 -18.25 3.51 -12.76
N GLU A 51 -18.84 2.46 -12.21
CA GLU A 51 -19.11 2.34 -10.77
C GLU A 51 -17.80 2.32 -9.96
N ASP A 52 -16.81 1.54 -10.39
CA ASP A 52 -15.50 1.51 -9.76
C ASP A 52 -14.81 2.87 -9.86
N LYS A 53 -14.86 3.54 -11.02
CA LYS A 53 -14.31 4.89 -11.18
C LYS A 53 -14.91 5.88 -10.17
N VAL A 54 -16.23 5.90 -10.02
CA VAL A 54 -16.90 6.78 -9.04
C VAL A 54 -16.50 6.39 -7.62
N ARG A 55 -16.41 5.09 -7.31
CA ARG A 55 -15.94 4.63 -5.99
C ARG A 55 -14.53 5.14 -5.68
N TRP A 56 -13.60 5.02 -6.62
CA TRP A 56 -12.23 5.52 -6.47
C TRP A 56 -12.17 7.04 -6.33
N GLN A 57 -13.02 7.77 -7.06
CA GLN A 57 -13.13 9.23 -6.93
C GLN A 57 -13.59 9.63 -5.53
N ASN A 58 -14.64 9.00 -5.00
CA ASN A 58 -15.11 9.29 -3.64
C ASN A 58 -14.05 8.98 -2.58
N GLN A 59 -13.34 7.85 -2.71
CA GLN A 59 -12.25 7.50 -1.79
C GLN A 59 -11.09 8.50 -1.85
N LEU A 60 -10.79 9.04 -3.04
CA LEU A 60 -9.80 10.09 -3.20
C LEU A 60 -10.24 11.38 -2.51
N GLU A 61 -11.50 11.80 -2.71
CA GLU A 61 -12.06 12.99 -2.06
C GLU A 61 -12.07 12.86 -0.53
N GLU A 62 -12.46 11.70 0.00
CA GLU A 62 -12.40 11.40 1.44
C GLU A 62 -10.97 11.47 1.99
N ALA A 63 -10.01 10.87 1.29
CA ALA A 63 -8.60 10.91 1.69
C ALA A 63 -8.04 12.35 1.64
N GLU A 64 -8.40 13.15 0.63
CA GLU A 64 -8.01 14.55 0.55
C GLU A 64 -8.60 15.39 1.70
N MET A 65 -9.86 15.15 2.06
CA MET A 65 -10.51 15.81 3.19
C MET A 65 -9.81 15.47 4.51
N GLU A 66 -9.43 14.20 4.69
CA GLU A 66 -8.70 13.76 5.88
C GLU A 66 -7.30 14.37 5.96
N VAL A 67 -6.59 14.46 4.83
CA VAL A 67 -5.28 15.15 4.76
C VAL A 67 -5.40 16.63 5.11
N ARG A 68 -6.47 17.32 4.66
CA ARG A 68 -6.73 18.71 5.04
C ARG A 68 -6.99 18.82 6.53
N ARG A 69 -7.84 17.96 7.10
CA ARG A 69 -8.13 17.91 8.54
C ARG A 69 -6.86 17.72 9.37
N LEU A 70 -6.04 16.73 9.02
CA LEU A 70 -4.77 16.45 9.73
C LEU A 70 -3.78 17.61 9.61
N ARG A 71 -3.76 18.32 8.49
CA ARG A 71 -2.93 19.53 8.32
C ARG A 71 -3.38 20.64 9.26
N ASP A 72 -4.68 20.87 9.38
CA ASP A 72 -5.23 21.90 10.27
C ASP A 72 -4.97 21.54 11.74
N GLU A 73 -5.07 20.26 12.12
CA GLU A 73 -4.71 19.78 13.46
C GLU A 73 -3.22 19.93 13.74
N LEU A 74 -2.36 19.64 12.77
CA LEU A 74 -0.91 19.84 12.90
C LEU A 74 -0.56 21.32 13.07
N ALA A 75 -1.23 22.22 12.35
CA ALA A 75 -1.05 23.66 12.53
C ALA A 75 -1.45 24.11 13.94
N ALA A 76 -2.61 23.67 14.44
CA ALA A 76 -3.06 23.97 15.79
C ALA A 76 -2.11 23.40 16.88
N ALA A 77 -1.55 22.21 16.65
CA ALA A 77 -0.54 21.64 17.54
C ALA A 77 0.76 22.47 17.56
N GLY A 78 1.22 22.95 16.39
CA GLY A 78 2.37 23.84 16.31
C GLY A 78 2.16 25.17 17.05
N ASP A 79 0.95 25.73 16.99
CA ASP A 79 0.61 26.94 17.77
C ASP A 79 0.71 26.67 19.28
N LEU A 80 0.21 25.52 19.75
CA LEU A 80 0.36 25.11 21.16
C LEU A 80 1.82 24.90 21.56
N GLU A 81 2.64 24.29 20.70
CA GLU A 81 4.09 24.15 20.94
C GLU A 81 4.76 25.51 21.11
N SER A 82 4.42 26.49 20.27
CA SER A 82 4.94 27.85 20.38
C SER A 82 4.51 28.54 21.68
N GLN A 83 3.29 28.30 22.15
CA GLN A 83 2.79 28.80 23.44
C GLN A 83 3.53 28.17 24.62
N VAL A 84 3.79 26.85 24.56
CA VAL A 84 4.57 26.14 25.58
C VAL A 84 6.01 26.64 25.62
N ALA A 85 6.63 26.88 24.46
CA ALA A 85 7.96 27.47 24.37
C ALA A 85 8.00 28.88 24.99
N ALA A 86 7.05 29.75 24.64
CA ALA A 86 6.94 31.09 25.21
C ALA A 86 6.72 31.06 26.73
N ALA A 87 5.84 30.20 27.24
CA ALA A 87 5.60 30.04 28.67
C ALA A 87 6.86 29.56 29.41
N SER A 88 7.63 28.65 28.79
CA SER A 88 8.89 28.15 29.35
C SER A 88 9.95 29.25 29.44
N GLU A 89 10.06 30.10 28.42
CA GLU A 89 10.95 31.27 28.44
C GLU A 89 10.56 32.29 29.51
N HIS A 90 9.27 32.56 29.69
CA HIS A 90 8.78 33.42 30.78
C HIS A 90 9.16 32.86 32.16
N LEU A 91 9.03 31.55 32.35
CA LEU A 91 9.38 30.86 33.60
C LEU A 91 10.89 30.96 33.88
N ALA A 92 11.73 30.83 32.85
CA ALA A 92 13.17 31.02 32.96
C ALA A 92 13.54 32.47 33.34
N THR A 93 12.88 33.46 32.73
CA THR A 93 13.06 34.88 33.05
C THR A 93 12.67 35.19 34.50
N LEU A 94 11.50 34.71 34.95
CA LEU A 94 11.04 34.86 36.34
C LEU A 94 12.02 34.24 37.34
N ARG A 95 12.55 33.05 37.04
CA ARG A 95 13.60 32.44 37.87
C ARG A 95 14.84 33.34 37.96
N ALA A 96 15.31 33.88 36.84
CA ALA A 96 16.46 34.78 36.83
C ALA A 96 16.22 36.07 37.63
N GLU A 97 15.02 36.66 37.54
CA GLU A 97 14.64 37.84 38.34
C GLU A 97 14.60 37.54 39.84
N LEU A 98 14.06 36.38 40.24
CA LEU A 98 14.06 35.94 41.64
C LEU A 98 15.48 35.75 42.17
N PHE A 99 16.37 35.11 41.38
CA PHE A 99 17.79 35.00 41.74
C PHE A 99 18.46 36.37 41.89
N ALA A 100 18.19 37.32 40.99
CA ALA A 100 18.75 38.66 41.09
C ALA A 100 18.28 39.43 42.35
N ARG A 101 17.01 39.27 42.74
CA ARG A 101 16.48 39.85 43.99
C ARG A 101 17.09 39.23 45.24
N ALA A 102 17.27 37.91 45.26
CA ALA A 102 17.92 37.23 46.38
C ALA A 102 19.37 37.70 46.57
N VAL A 103 20.12 37.91 45.47
CA VAL A 103 21.48 38.44 45.51
C VAL A 103 21.52 39.91 45.95
N GLN A 104 20.52 40.72 45.62
CA GLN A 104 20.41 42.10 46.12
C GLN A 104 20.02 42.19 47.60
N GLY A 105 19.17 41.28 48.09
CA GLY A 105 18.76 41.22 49.50
C GLY A 105 19.86 40.75 50.45
N ALA A 106 20.86 40.01 49.97
CA ALA A 106 21.96 39.49 50.77
C ALA A 106 23.08 40.51 51.08
N SER A 107 22.93 41.78 50.70
CA SER A 107 23.94 42.83 50.95
C SER A 107 23.68 43.69 52.20
N GLU A 108 22.55 43.53 52.87
CA GLU A 108 22.24 44.28 54.09
C GLU A 108 21.79 43.32 55.21
N GLU A 109 22.45 43.44 56.36
CA GLU A 109 22.15 42.83 57.66
C GLU A 109 22.79 41.46 57.98
N GLU A 110 24.02 41.54 58.49
CA GLU A 110 24.52 40.63 59.52
C GLU A 110 23.86 40.92 60.88
N ASP A 111 23.78 39.84 61.68
CA ASP A 111 23.92 39.81 63.15
C ASP A 111 22.65 39.69 64.03
N LYS A 112 22.31 38.45 64.44
CA LYS A 112 22.32 37.97 65.85
C LYS A 112 21.56 36.65 66.10
N GLN A 113 22.33 35.62 66.44
CA GLN A 113 22.25 34.81 67.68
C GLN A 113 20.89 34.28 68.20
N THR A 114 20.69 32.95 68.24
CA THR A 114 20.66 32.08 69.45
C THR A 114 19.79 30.80 69.33
N SER A 115 20.38 29.68 69.79
CA SER A 115 19.80 28.51 70.48
C SER A 115 18.51 27.82 69.98
N ALA A 116 18.59 26.50 69.76
CA ALA A 116 18.07 25.49 70.69
C ALA A 116 18.00 24.10 70.03
N ALA A 117 18.54 23.10 70.73
CA ALA A 117 18.44 21.69 70.39
C ALA A 117 16.99 21.17 70.51
N SER A 118 16.48 20.52 69.46
CA SER A 118 15.71 19.26 69.52
C SER A 118 15.04 18.95 68.17
N SER A 119 15.41 17.82 67.52
CA SER A 119 14.52 16.96 66.67
C SER A 119 15.32 16.02 65.72
N THR A 120 16.20 15.18 66.25
CA THR A 120 17.05 14.29 65.43
C THR A 120 16.55 12.87 65.05
N PRO A 121 15.30 12.41 65.30
CA PRO A 121 14.83 11.11 64.76
C PRO A 121 13.85 11.19 63.57
N ALA A 122 13.00 12.21 63.47
CA ALA A 122 11.96 12.28 62.44
C ALA A 122 12.50 12.67 61.04
N MET A 123 13.51 13.54 61.00
CA MET A 123 14.13 14.02 59.76
C MET A 123 14.95 12.91 59.07
N VAL A 124 15.60 12.05 59.85
CA VAL A 124 16.32 10.86 59.36
C VAL A 124 15.35 9.83 58.77
N GLY A 125 14.17 9.66 59.37
CA GLY A 125 13.11 8.79 58.83
C GLY A 125 12.56 9.28 57.48
N LYS A 126 12.42 10.59 57.32
CA LYS A 126 11.96 11.23 56.08
C LYS A 126 13.00 11.10 54.95
N ALA A 127 14.26 11.40 55.25
CA ALA A 127 15.37 11.23 54.31
C ALA A 127 15.55 9.76 53.85
N LYS A 128 15.32 8.78 54.74
CA LYS A 128 15.32 7.37 54.38
C LYS A 128 14.20 7.00 53.40
N LYS A 129 13.01 7.57 53.58
CA LYS A 129 11.86 7.31 52.73
C LYS A 129 12.05 7.92 51.33
N GLU A 130 12.57 9.15 51.28
CA GLU A 130 12.92 9.82 50.02
C GLU A 130 14.02 9.07 49.26
N LEU A 131 15.01 8.49 49.97
CA LEU A 131 16.04 7.65 49.37
C LEU A 131 15.47 6.33 48.79
N GLU A 132 14.52 5.69 49.48
CA GLU A 132 13.84 4.52 48.93
C GLU A 132 12.98 4.87 47.69
N GLU A 133 12.29 6.00 47.71
CA GLU A 133 11.51 6.49 46.56
C GLU A 133 12.42 6.82 45.36
N ALA A 134 13.57 7.45 45.60
CA ALA A 134 14.59 7.72 44.57
C ALA A 134 15.23 6.43 44.03
N MET A 135 15.50 5.44 44.87
CA MET A 135 15.97 4.12 44.40
C MET A 135 14.90 3.43 43.53
N GLY A 136 13.62 3.56 43.90
CA GLY A 136 12.50 3.04 43.11
C GLY A 136 12.35 3.72 41.75
N SER A 137 12.58 5.03 41.66
CA SER A 137 12.53 5.76 40.38
C SER A 137 13.74 5.43 39.48
N VAL A 138 14.93 5.24 40.06
CA VAL A 138 16.13 4.79 39.33
C VAL A 138 15.92 3.40 38.72
N GLU A 139 15.36 2.45 39.46
CA GLU A 139 15.13 1.10 38.92
C GLU A 139 14.06 1.11 37.81
N LYS A 140 13.02 1.96 37.92
CA LYS A 140 12.05 2.18 36.83
C LYS A 140 12.69 2.78 35.58
N ALA A 141 13.51 3.84 35.72
CA ALA A 141 14.21 4.46 34.60
C ALA A 141 15.14 3.47 33.88
N LYS A 142 15.77 2.56 34.64
CA LYS A 142 16.61 1.49 34.10
C LYS A 142 15.79 0.45 33.33
N ASP A 143 14.59 0.12 33.77
CA ASP A 143 13.68 -0.77 33.03
C ASP A 143 13.14 -0.10 31.75
N GLU A 144 12.79 1.19 31.80
CA GLU A 144 12.43 1.97 30.62
C GLU A 144 13.57 2.04 29.60
N THR A 145 14.82 2.22 30.07
CA THR A 145 16.00 2.21 29.21
C THR A 145 16.19 0.86 28.49
N LYS A 146 15.88 -0.26 29.16
CA LYS A 146 15.92 -1.59 28.52
C LYS A 146 14.85 -1.73 27.43
N ILE A 147 13.63 -1.23 27.68
CA ILE A 147 12.54 -1.25 26.69
C ILE A 147 12.93 -0.42 25.45
N LEU A 148 13.47 0.78 25.66
CA LEU A 148 13.96 1.63 24.58
C LEU A 148 15.12 1.00 23.82
N HIS A 149 16.03 0.30 24.50
CA HIS A 149 17.12 -0.42 23.86
C HIS A 149 16.61 -1.56 22.97
N ILE A 150 15.62 -2.33 23.43
CA ILE A 150 14.97 -3.39 22.64
C ILE A 150 14.24 -2.79 21.43
N ALA A 151 13.51 -1.69 21.60
CA ALA A 151 12.84 -0.99 20.51
C ALA A 151 13.84 -0.47 19.46
N ALA A 152 14.96 0.11 19.90
CA ALA A 152 16.03 0.57 19.03
C ALA A 152 16.70 -0.59 18.26
N ALA A 153 16.88 -1.74 18.91
CA ALA A 153 17.39 -2.94 18.24
C ALA A 153 16.40 -3.47 17.17
N SER A 154 15.09 -3.43 17.44
CA SER A 154 14.05 -3.79 16.47
C SER A 154 14.06 -2.88 15.25
N LEU A 155 14.08 -1.55 15.47
CA LEU A 155 14.12 -0.58 14.38
C LEU A 155 15.38 -0.72 13.51
N ARG A 156 16.53 -1.07 14.10
CA ARG A 156 17.76 -1.37 13.35
C ARG A 156 17.60 -2.62 12.49
N ALA A 157 16.99 -3.68 13.01
CA ALA A 157 16.73 -4.90 12.25
C ALA A 157 15.77 -4.64 11.09
N ASP A 158 14.70 -3.86 11.33
CA ASP A 158 13.75 -3.46 10.29
C ASP A 158 14.43 -2.61 9.20
N LEU A 159 15.33 -1.69 9.58
CA LEU A 159 16.10 -0.88 8.64
C LEU A 159 17.03 -1.71 7.75
N GLU A 160 17.73 -2.70 8.32
CA GLU A 160 18.57 -3.61 7.54
C GLU A 160 17.73 -4.52 6.61
N LYS A 161 16.53 -4.91 7.05
CA LYS A 161 15.58 -5.68 6.23
C LYS A 161 15.07 -4.85 5.04
N GLU A 162 14.61 -3.62 5.26
CA GLU A 162 14.12 -2.73 4.19
C GLU A 162 15.24 -2.38 3.19
N LYS A 163 16.48 -2.19 3.66
CA LYS A 163 17.65 -2.05 2.78
C LYS A 163 17.87 -3.27 1.87
N ALA A 164 17.74 -4.48 2.43
CA ALA A 164 17.88 -5.72 1.67
C ALA A 164 16.76 -5.87 0.62
N GLU A 165 15.52 -5.55 0.98
CA GLU A 165 14.37 -5.57 0.06
C GLU A 165 14.53 -4.54 -1.07
N LEU A 166 15.04 -3.35 -0.77
CA LEU A 166 15.33 -2.30 -1.75
C LEU A 166 16.47 -2.69 -2.69
N ALA A 167 17.52 -3.36 -2.19
CA ALA A 167 18.59 -3.91 -3.02
C ALA A 167 18.06 -5.00 -3.98
N ALA A 168 17.19 -5.89 -3.48
CA ALA A 168 16.56 -6.93 -4.29
C ALA A 168 15.63 -6.34 -5.37
N LEU A 169 14.84 -5.31 -5.03
CA LEU A 169 13.97 -4.59 -5.97
C LEU A 169 14.79 -3.86 -7.04
N ARG A 170 15.87 -3.17 -6.67
CA ARG A 170 16.77 -2.50 -7.64
C ARG A 170 17.45 -3.48 -8.58
N GLN A 171 17.90 -4.62 -8.07
CA GLN A 171 18.45 -5.69 -8.90
C GLN A 171 17.41 -6.17 -9.91
N LYS A 172 16.19 -6.50 -9.44
CA LYS A 172 15.09 -6.95 -10.30
C LYS A 172 14.66 -5.90 -11.33
N GLN A 173 14.58 -4.63 -10.94
CA GLN A 173 14.28 -3.52 -11.85
C GLN A 173 15.35 -3.38 -12.94
N SER A 174 16.62 -3.50 -12.57
CA SER A 174 17.74 -3.36 -13.50
C SER A 174 17.82 -4.54 -14.48
N THR A 175 17.60 -5.76 -14.02
CA THR A 175 17.75 -6.98 -14.84
C THR A 175 16.50 -7.36 -15.62
N SER A 176 15.30 -7.16 -15.05
CA SER A 176 14.06 -7.65 -15.67
C SER A 176 13.33 -6.60 -16.50
N SER A 177 13.50 -5.30 -16.23
CA SER A 177 12.80 -4.26 -16.97
C SER A 177 13.62 -3.75 -18.15
N SER A 178 14.91 -3.48 -17.97
CA SER A 178 15.73 -2.87 -19.04
C SER A 178 16.02 -3.84 -20.20
N ALA A 179 16.42 -5.07 -19.90
CA ALA A 179 16.78 -6.05 -20.92
C ALA A 179 15.54 -6.56 -21.69
N SER A 180 14.43 -6.81 -20.99
CA SER A 180 13.19 -7.26 -21.61
C SER A 180 12.51 -6.17 -22.44
N ILE A 181 12.52 -4.91 -21.99
CA ILE A 181 11.97 -3.80 -22.79
C ILE A 181 12.79 -3.60 -24.05
N GLN A 182 14.13 -3.59 -23.98
CA GLN A 182 14.99 -3.45 -25.17
C GLN A 182 14.81 -4.62 -26.15
N SER A 183 14.78 -5.86 -25.67
CA SER A 183 14.53 -7.04 -26.50
C SER A 183 13.17 -6.99 -27.20
N LEU A 184 12.11 -6.60 -26.49
CA LEU A 184 10.77 -6.48 -27.07
C LEU A 184 10.67 -5.28 -28.03
N GLU A 185 11.38 -4.18 -27.78
CA GLU A 185 11.46 -3.03 -28.68
C GLU A 185 12.21 -3.37 -30.00
N GLU A 186 13.26 -4.18 -29.93
CA GLU A 186 13.95 -4.73 -31.09
C GLU A 186 13.04 -5.65 -31.91
N GLU A 187 12.31 -6.56 -31.25
CA GLU A 187 11.32 -7.42 -31.90
C GLU A 187 10.16 -6.63 -32.53
N LEU A 188 9.67 -5.59 -31.87
CA LEU A 188 8.68 -4.66 -32.40
C LEU A 188 9.17 -4.00 -33.69
N SER A 189 10.42 -3.51 -33.68
CA SER A 189 11.03 -2.85 -34.84
C SER A 189 11.16 -3.82 -36.03
N ARG A 190 11.57 -5.07 -35.75
CA ARG A 190 11.69 -6.13 -36.73
C ARG A 190 10.34 -6.50 -37.33
N VAL A 191 9.32 -6.81 -36.52
CA VAL A 191 7.97 -7.16 -36.99
C VAL A 191 7.31 -6.01 -37.76
N THR A 192 7.56 -4.76 -37.35
CA THR A 192 7.08 -3.57 -38.07
C THR A 192 7.74 -3.44 -39.44
N SER A 193 9.04 -3.71 -39.54
CA SER A 193 9.76 -3.71 -40.83
C SER A 193 9.31 -4.84 -41.75
N GLU A 194 9.06 -6.04 -41.21
CA GLU A 194 8.51 -7.20 -41.95
C GLU A 194 7.08 -6.90 -42.44
N LEU A 195 6.25 -6.23 -41.64
CA LEU A 195 4.91 -5.77 -42.04
C LEU A 195 4.97 -4.75 -43.17
N ALA A 196 5.89 -3.77 -43.10
CA ALA A 196 6.08 -2.78 -44.16
C ALA A 196 6.53 -3.44 -45.47
N ALA A 197 7.43 -4.43 -45.39
CA ALA A 197 7.88 -5.21 -46.55
C ALA A 197 6.76 -6.07 -47.15
N ALA A 198 5.93 -6.71 -46.31
CA ALA A 198 4.77 -7.50 -46.77
C ALA A 198 3.71 -6.62 -47.44
N GLN A 199 3.46 -5.41 -46.91
CA GLN A 199 2.57 -4.43 -47.52
C GLN A 199 3.09 -3.90 -48.86
N ALA A 200 4.40 -3.65 -48.98
CA ALA A 200 5.01 -3.27 -50.24
C ALA A 200 4.87 -4.38 -51.30
N ARG A 201 5.15 -5.65 -50.93
CA ARG A 201 4.97 -6.81 -51.81
C ARG A 201 3.52 -6.99 -52.26
N ALA A 202 2.55 -6.70 -51.39
CA ALA A 202 1.13 -6.75 -51.74
C ALA A 202 0.75 -5.66 -52.77
N ARG A 203 1.31 -4.45 -52.64
CA ARG A 203 1.08 -3.34 -53.59
C ARG A 203 1.76 -3.56 -54.93
N ASP A 204 3.01 -4.02 -54.93
CA ASP A 204 3.76 -4.34 -56.17
C ASP A 204 3.07 -5.47 -56.97
N SER A 205 2.37 -6.38 -56.30
CA SER A 205 1.52 -7.42 -56.93
C SER A 205 0.24 -6.87 -57.58
N GLU A 206 -0.34 -5.79 -57.05
CA GLU A 206 -1.50 -5.12 -57.65
C GLU A 206 -1.12 -4.29 -58.90
N GLU A 207 0.10 -3.73 -58.92
CA GLU A 207 0.60 -2.91 -60.03
C GLU A 207 1.12 -3.78 -61.19
N GLY A 208 1.62 -4.99 -60.89
CA GLY A 208 2.01 -6.04 -61.84
C GLY A 208 0.84 -6.83 -62.45
N LYS A 209 -0.15 -6.15 -63.03
CA LYS A 209 -1.26 -6.80 -63.77
C LYS A 209 -0.75 -7.53 -65.01
N LYS A 210 -0.34 -8.79 -64.89
CA LYS A 210 -0.35 -9.75 -66.01
C LYS A 210 -0.25 -11.24 -65.68
N LYS A 211 -0.09 -11.70 -64.42
CA LYS A 211 -0.09 -13.17 -64.15
C LYS A 211 -0.30 -13.64 -62.69
N THR A 212 -0.85 -12.85 -61.78
CA THR A 212 -1.13 -13.29 -60.40
C THR A 212 -2.57 -13.78 -60.26
N THR A 213 -2.78 -14.94 -59.63
CA THR A 213 -4.13 -15.52 -59.44
C THR A 213 -4.83 -14.87 -58.25
N ALA A 214 -6.17 -14.84 -58.24
CA ALA A 214 -6.95 -14.27 -57.12
C ALA A 214 -6.58 -14.92 -55.77
N GLU A 215 -6.20 -16.19 -55.77
CA GLU A 215 -5.72 -16.92 -54.60
C GLU A 215 -4.42 -16.35 -54.00
N GLN A 216 -3.50 -15.85 -54.84
CA GLN A 216 -2.25 -15.25 -54.38
C GLN A 216 -2.46 -13.87 -53.73
N LEU A 217 -3.43 -13.09 -54.22
CA LEU A 217 -3.83 -11.83 -53.58
C LEU A 217 -4.51 -12.07 -52.23
N ASP A 218 -5.37 -13.09 -52.15
CA ASP A 218 -6.02 -13.49 -50.91
C ASP A 218 -5.04 -14.03 -49.87
N GLU A 219 -3.99 -14.75 -50.29
CA GLU A 219 -2.92 -15.21 -49.39
C GLU A 219 -2.08 -14.03 -48.89
N ALA A 220 -1.66 -13.13 -49.77
CA ALA A 220 -0.91 -11.91 -49.39
C ALA A 220 -1.70 -11.03 -48.41
N ARG A 221 -3.02 -10.93 -48.58
CA ARG A 221 -3.90 -10.21 -47.65
C ARG A 221 -3.97 -10.90 -46.29
N ARG A 222 -4.07 -12.24 -46.25
CA ARG A 222 -4.05 -13.01 -44.99
C ARG A 222 -2.70 -12.93 -44.29
N GLU A 223 -1.60 -12.91 -45.02
CA GLU A 223 -0.25 -12.70 -44.47
C GLU A 223 -0.10 -11.30 -43.88
N ALA A 224 -0.58 -10.26 -44.58
CA ALA A 224 -0.56 -8.89 -44.07
C ALA A 224 -1.42 -8.72 -42.80
N GLU A 225 -2.61 -9.34 -42.72
CA GLU A 225 -3.43 -9.31 -41.52
C GLU A 225 -2.81 -10.10 -40.36
N ARG A 226 -2.15 -11.25 -40.63
CA ARG A 226 -1.36 -11.98 -39.63
C ARG A 226 -0.19 -11.15 -39.10
N ALA A 227 0.53 -10.46 -39.97
CA ALA A 227 1.63 -9.56 -39.58
C ALA A 227 1.13 -8.35 -38.77
N LYS A 228 -0.05 -7.78 -39.10
CA LYS A 228 -0.69 -6.72 -38.30
C LYS A 228 -1.09 -7.22 -36.91
N ALA A 229 -1.68 -8.41 -36.82
CA ALA A 229 -2.06 -9.01 -35.54
C ALA A 229 -0.83 -9.26 -34.68
N SER A 230 0.24 -9.78 -35.26
CA SER A 230 1.53 -9.97 -34.58
C SER A 230 2.14 -8.66 -34.09
N ALA A 231 2.11 -7.60 -34.90
CA ALA A 231 2.62 -6.28 -34.52
C ALA A 231 1.82 -5.64 -33.38
N ARG A 232 0.49 -5.86 -33.35
CA ARG A 232 -0.37 -5.39 -32.25
C ARG A 232 -0.08 -6.16 -30.96
N ALA A 233 0.09 -7.47 -31.04
CA ALA A 233 0.43 -8.29 -29.88
C ALA A 233 1.77 -7.86 -29.25
N THR A 234 2.81 -7.63 -30.05
CA THR A 234 4.10 -7.15 -29.52
C THR A 234 4.02 -5.73 -28.95
N GLN A 235 3.18 -4.85 -29.53
CA GLN A 235 2.91 -3.51 -28.95
C GLN A 235 2.23 -3.59 -27.59
N GLU A 236 1.26 -4.50 -27.43
CA GLU A 236 0.56 -4.73 -26.16
C GLU A 236 1.51 -5.30 -25.09
N GLU A 237 2.41 -6.22 -25.46
CA GLU A 237 3.43 -6.76 -24.56
C GLU A 237 4.44 -5.70 -24.11
N VAL A 238 4.91 -4.83 -25.01
CA VAL A 238 5.77 -3.68 -24.64
C VAL A 238 5.04 -2.71 -23.72
N ALA A 239 3.76 -2.44 -23.96
CA ALA A 239 2.95 -1.57 -23.11
C ALA A 239 2.78 -2.16 -21.70
N ALA A 240 2.52 -3.47 -21.60
CA ALA A 240 2.44 -4.18 -20.32
C ALA A 240 3.78 -4.14 -19.55
N ALA A 241 4.90 -4.43 -20.23
CA ALA A 241 6.24 -4.38 -19.62
C ALA A 241 6.61 -2.97 -19.12
N ARG A 242 6.18 -1.91 -19.81
CA ARG A 242 6.37 -0.52 -19.38
C ARG A 242 5.54 -0.17 -18.15
N GLU A 243 4.30 -0.64 -18.07
CA GLU A 243 3.47 -0.43 -16.88
C GLU A 243 4.02 -1.18 -15.67
N ASP A 244 4.46 -2.44 -15.84
CA ASP A 244 5.13 -3.20 -14.78
C ASP A 244 6.40 -2.48 -14.28
N ALA A 245 7.20 -1.91 -15.19
CA ALA A 245 8.36 -1.10 -14.82
C ALA A 245 7.96 0.19 -14.07
N ARG A 246 6.82 0.82 -14.41
CA ARG A 246 6.28 1.99 -13.70
C ARG A 246 5.84 1.63 -12.29
N VAL A 247 5.13 0.51 -12.13
CA VAL A 247 4.72 -0.02 -10.82
C VAL A 247 5.94 -0.35 -9.96
N ALA A 248 6.95 -1.00 -10.53
CA ALA A 248 8.20 -1.29 -9.82
C ALA A 248 8.94 -0.02 -9.37
N ARG A 249 8.99 1.02 -10.22
CA ARG A 249 9.56 2.33 -9.86
C ARG A 249 8.80 2.99 -8.71
N ALA A 250 7.47 2.95 -8.74
CA ALA A 250 6.64 3.49 -7.67
C ALA A 250 6.88 2.74 -6.35
N ALA A 251 7.02 1.41 -6.39
CA ALA A 251 7.35 0.62 -5.22
C ALA A 251 8.74 0.98 -4.65
N VAL A 252 9.75 1.18 -5.49
CA VAL A 252 11.07 1.65 -5.06
C VAL A 252 10.97 3.02 -4.38
N GLN A 253 10.27 3.98 -4.99
CA GLN A 253 10.07 5.31 -4.39
C GLN A 253 9.35 5.25 -3.04
N ALA A 254 8.35 4.37 -2.89
CA ALA A 254 7.65 4.18 -1.62
C ALA A 254 8.60 3.61 -0.53
N THR A 255 9.44 2.63 -0.88
CA THR A 255 10.44 2.10 0.06
C THR A 255 11.53 3.12 0.40
N GLU A 256 11.94 3.98 -0.54
CA GLU A 256 12.88 5.08 -0.30
C GLU A 256 12.29 6.11 0.67
N ALA A 257 11.03 6.52 0.47
CA ALA A 257 10.34 7.43 1.38
C ALA A 257 10.22 6.85 2.80
N ARG A 258 9.91 5.55 2.91
CA ARG A 258 9.85 4.85 4.20
C ARG A 258 11.21 4.80 4.89
N LEU A 259 12.29 4.55 4.14
CA LEU A 259 13.66 4.55 4.68
C LEU A 259 14.04 5.94 5.21
N GLU A 260 13.70 7.01 4.48
CA GLU A 260 13.95 8.36 4.96
C GLU A 260 13.18 8.70 6.25
N ALA A 261 11.94 8.23 6.39
CA ALA A 261 11.15 8.41 7.61
C ALA A 261 11.83 7.72 8.81
N VAL A 262 12.25 6.46 8.65
CA VAL A 262 12.97 5.72 9.71
C VAL A 262 14.30 6.40 10.06
N LEU A 263 15.03 6.93 9.07
CA LEU A 263 16.26 7.70 9.35
C LEU A 263 16.00 8.94 10.20
N ARG A 264 14.91 9.67 9.92
CA ARG A 264 14.50 10.84 10.73
C ARG A 264 14.11 10.41 12.15
N GLU A 265 13.37 9.32 12.32
CA GLU A 265 13.02 8.77 13.64
C GLU A 265 14.26 8.35 14.44
N VAL A 266 15.25 7.71 13.80
CA VAL A 266 16.53 7.35 14.46
C VAL A 266 17.30 8.58 14.90
N LEU A 267 17.32 9.65 14.10
CA LEU A 267 17.97 10.90 14.47
C LEU A 267 17.25 11.60 15.63
N ALA A 268 15.92 11.61 15.62
CA ALA A 268 15.11 12.14 16.73
C ALA A 268 15.33 11.34 18.02
N ALA A 269 15.36 10.01 17.93
CA ALA A 269 15.65 9.13 19.06
C ALA A 269 17.07 9.37 19.62
N LYS A 270 18.06 9.62 18.77
CA LYS A 270 19.43 9.98 19.20
C LYS A 270 19.46 11.32 19.93
N ALA A 271 18.81 12.36 19.40
CA ALA A 271 18.73 13.66 20.06
C ALA A 271 17.99 13.56 21.42
N SER A 272 16.94 12.74 21.50
CA SER A 272 16.24 12.44 22.75
C SER A 272 17.16 11.69 23.75
N ALA A 273 17.98 10.75 23.29
CA ALA A 273 18.95 10.07 24.15
C ALA A 273 20.05 11.01 24.66
N GLU A 274 20.56 11.91 23.82
CA GLU A 274 21.57 12.91 24.21
C GLU A 274 21.02 13.92 25.24
N THR A 275 19.79 14.39 25.05
CA THR A 275 19.13 15.28 26.02
C THR A 275 18.83 14.59 27.35
N ALA A 276 18.45 13.30 27.32
CA ALA A 276 18.29 12.50 28.53
C ALA A 276 19.63 12.28 29.26
N ALA A 277 20.72 12.00 28.52
CA ALA A 277 22.06 11.86 29.07
C ALA A 277 22.56 13.17 29.71
N ALA A 278 22.40 14.31 29.02
CA ALA A 278 22.75 15.62 29.57
C ALA A 278 21.96 15.96 30.84
N SER A 279 20.68 15.56 30.90
CA SER A 279 19.85 15.74 32.09
C SER A 279 20.32 14.87 33.26
N ALA A 280 20.72 13.61 32.98
CA ALA A 280 21.28 12.72 33.98
C ALA A 280 22.63 13.26 34.52
N ASP A 281 23.50 13.75 33.64
CA ASP A 281 24.78 14.36 34.04
C ASP A 281 24.58 15.62 34.89
N ALA A 282 23.59 16.46 34.56
CA ALA A 282 23.25 17.64 35.36
C ALA A 282 22.77 17.27 36.77
N LEU A 283 21.92 16.24 36.90
CA LEU A 283 21.48 15.73 38.21
C LEU A 283 22.65 15.16 39.03
N GLN A 284 23.58 14.48 38.37
CA GLN A 284 24.75 13.90 39.04
C GLN A 284 25.75 14.98 39.50
N GLN A 285 25.91 16.07 38.75
CA GLN A 285 26.68 17.24 39.18
C GLN A 285 26.02 17.96 40.36
N GLN A 286 24.70 18.08 40.36
CA GLN A 286 23.95 18.65 41.48
C GLN A 286 24.14 17.83 42.77
N GLN A 287 24.10 16.50 42.67
CA GLN A 287 24.40 15.60 43.80
C GLN A 287 25.86 15.69 44.31
N GLN A 288 26.83 15.93 43.42
CA GLN A 288 28.23 16.12 43.80
C GLN A 288 28.47 17.49 44.48
N GLN A 289 27.72 18.51 44.10
CA GLN A 289 27.73 19.83 44.75
C GLN A 289 27.11 19.74 46.16
N ASP A 290 26.03 18.97 46.34
CA ASP A 290 25.47 18.69 47.68
C ASP A 290 26.41 17.83 48.55
N GLY A 291 27.19 16.93 47.94
CA GLY A 291 28.17 16.07 48.64
C GLY A 291 29.40 16.79 49.20
N THR A 292 29.70 18.02 48.73
CA THR A 292 30.85 18.82 49.21
C THR A 292 30.47 19.95 50.16
N GLN A 293 29.17 20.19 50.39
CA GLN A 293 28.66 21.15 51.36
C GLN A 293 27.99 20.47 52.57
N SER A 294 28.61 19.42 53.12
CA SER A 294 28.25 18.92 54.44
C SER A 294 28.87 19.77 55.55
N ALA A 295 28.51 21.05 55.63
CA ALA A 295 28.70 21.88 56.82
C ALA A 295 27.93 23.20 56.69
N GLN A 296 26.60 23.16 56.69
CA GLN A 296 25.74 24.10 57.44
C GLN A 296 24.28 23.81 57.12
N SER A 297 23.61 23.26 58.12
CA SER A 297 22.16 23.10 58.15
C SER A 297 21.51 24.47 58.19
N GLN A 298 20.95 24.92 57.08
CA GLN A 298 19.85 25.88 57.06
C GLN A 298 18.71 25.26 56.25
N VAL A 299 17.52 25.30 56.85
CA VAL A 299 16.29 24.76 56.27
C VAL A 299 16.06 25.44 54.91
N PRO A 300 15.83 24.70 53.81
CA PRO A 300 15.53 25.32 52.53
C PRO A 300 14.28 26.18 52.64
N GLU A 301 14.42 27.47 52.32
CA GLU A 301 13.35 28.47 52.36
C GLU A 301 12.24 28.21 51.30
N ASP A 302 12.40 27.19 50.45
CA ASP A 302 11.46 26.82 49.37
C ASP A 302 10.47 25.69 49.73
N CYS A 303 10.20 25.47 51.02
CA CYS A 303 9.15 24.54 51.43
C CYS A 303 7.77 25.21 51.34
N VAL A 304 7.06 25.03 50.23
CA VAL A 304 5.63 25.38 50.13
C VAL A 304 4.84 24.44 51.02
N ALA A 305 4.50 24.89 52.23
CA ALA A 305 3.65 24.16 53.15
C ALA A 305 2.20 24.16 52.63
N LEU A 306 1.79 23.08 51.96
CA LEU A 306 0.40 22.83 51.60
C LEU A 306 -0.40 22.48 52.86
N THR A 307 -1.54 23.14 53.03
CA THR A 307 -2.51 22.74 54.05
C THR A 307 -3.08 21.36 53.70
N THR A 308 -3.53 20.60 54.69
CA THR A 308 -4.09 19.26 54.47
C THR A 308 -5.29 19.29 53.53
N GLU A 309 -6.07 20.37 53.57
CA GLU A 309 -7.23 20.58 52.70
C GLU A 309 -6.82 20.76 51.23
N GLU A 310 -5.77 21.54 50.96
CA GLU A 310 -5.24 21.74 49.59
C GLU A 310 -4.64 20.46 49.01
N TYR A 311 -3.93 19.68 49.83
CA TYR A 311 -3.39 18.38 49.42
C TYR A 311 -4.51 17.38 49.09
N GLU A 312 -5.57 17.34 49.90
CA GLU A 312 -6.73 16.48 49.64
C GLU A 312 -7.49 16.90 48.38
N GLU A 313 -7.63 18.21 48.13
CA GLU A 313 -8.28 18.73 46.93
C GLU A 313 -7.47 18.44 45.66
N LEU A 314 -6.15 18.66 45.68
CA LEU A 314 -5.23 18.28 44.60
C LEU A 314 -5.27 16.79 44.33
N SER A 315 -5.25 15.97 45.40
CA SER A 315 -5.34 14.51 45.28
C SER A 315 -6.68 14.06 44.70
N ARG A 316 -7.79 14.74 45.05
CA ARG A 316 -9.12 14.46 44.49
C ARG A 316 -9.20 14.84 43.01
N ARG A 317 -8.62 15.98 42.62
CA ARG A 317 -8.51 16.41 41.22
C ARG A 317 -7.65 15.46 40.40
N ALA A 318 -6.49 15.05 40.90
CA ALA A 318 -5.61 14.10 40.24
C ALA A 318 -6.32 12.77 39.97
N ARG A 319 -7.00 12.21 40.99
CA ARG A 319 -7.82 10.99 40.82
C ARG A 319 -8.95 11.18 39.81
N GLY A 320 -9.67 12.30 39.85
CA GLY A 320 -10.73 12.59 38.87
C GLY A 320 -10.20 12.67 37.43
N THR A 321 -9.00 13.24 37.24
CA THR A 321 -8.36 13.26 35.91
C THR A 321 -7.87 11.89 35.45
N GLU A 322 -7.40 11.06 36.40
CA GLU A 322 -6.99 9.68 36.14
C GLU A 322 -8.20 8.81 35.75
N GLU A 323 -9.32 8.92 36.47
CA GLU A 323 -10.57 8.24 36.14
C GLU A 323 -11.09 8.67 34.76
N ALA A 324 -11.13 9.98 34.47
CA ALA A 324 -11.54 10.49 33.16
C ALA A 324 -10.59 10.10 32.02
N ALA A 325 -9.30 9.91 32.29
CA ALA A 325 -8.36 9.34 31.33
C ALA A 325 -8.60 7.83 31.15
N GLY A 326 -8.86 7.11 32.23
CA GLY A 326 -9.18 5.69 32.23
C GLY A 326 -10.45 5.36 31.44
N GLU A 327 -11.50 6.17 31.59
CA GLU A 327 -12.74 6.04 30.80
C GLU A 327 -12.50 6.26 29.31
N ARG A 328 -11.71 7.28 28.93
CA ARG A 328 -11.33 7.53 27.52
C ARG A 328 -10.53 6.36 26.93
N VAL A 329 -9.60 5.79 27.69
CA VAL A 329 -8.84 4.61 27.27
C VAL A 329 -9.76 3.40 27.14
N ALA A 330 -10.69 3.19 28.07
CA ALA A 330 -11.64 2.08 28.01
C ALA A 330 -12.56 2.18 26.78
N GLU A 331 -13.03 3.38 26.44
CA GLU A 331 -13.82 3.62 25.24
C GLU A 331 -13.01 3.37 23.96
N ALA A 332 -11.77 3.86 23.89
CA ALA A 332 -10.88 3.59 22.76
C ALA A 332 -10.63 2.08 22.58
N LEU A 333 -10.39 1.35 23.67
CA LEU A 333 -10.23 -0.10 23.64
C LEU A 333 -11.51 -0.81 23.17
N ARG A 334 -12.70 -0.32 23.55
CA ARG A 334 -13.99 -0.84 23.04
C ARG A 334 -14.10 -0.65 21.54
N GLN A 335 -13.77 0.53 21.01
CA GLN A 335 -13.79 0.82 19.57
C GLN A 335 -12.80 -0.05 18.80
N VAL A 336 -11.58 -0.24 19.33
CA VAL A 336 -10.58 -1.15 18.74
C VAL A 336 -11.09 -2.59 18.68
N LYS A 337 -11.74 -3.07 19.75
CA LYS A 337 -12.32 -4.41 19.78
C LYS A 337 -13.43 -4.57 18.74
N GLU A 338 -14.31 -3.59 18.63
CA GLU A 338 -15.40 -3.58 17.65
C GLU A 338 -14.88 -3.55 16.20
N ALA A 339 -13.83 -2.75 15.94
CA ALA A 339 -13.16 -2.70 14.65
C ALA A 339 -12.49 -4.04 14.29
N LYS A 340 -11.81 -4.69 15.24
CA LYS A 340 -11.23 -6.03 15.05
C LYS A 340 -12.29 -7.09 14.75
N ASP A 341 -13.41 -7.04 15.45
CA ASP A 341 -14.52 -7.97 15.19
C ASP A 341 -15.15 -7.71 13.81
N ALA A 342 -15.23 -6.45 13.37
CA ALA A 342 -15.68 -6.09 12.02
C ALA A 342 -14.71 -6.58 10.93
N GLU A 343 -13.40 -6.43 11.16
CA GLU A 343 -12.35 -6.95 10.29
C GLU A 343 -12.46 -8.47 10.14
N ALA A 344 -12.59 -9.21 11.25
CA ALA A 344 -12.75 -10.66 11.23
C ALA A 344 -14.00 -11.10 10.43
N ARG A 345 -15.12 -10.39 10.58
CA ARG A 345 -16.33 -10.62 9.77
C ARG A 345 -16.09 -10.34 8.28
N GLY A 346 -15.33 -9.29 7.95
CA GLY A 346 -14.93 -8.96 6.58
C GLY A 346 -14.05 -10.04 5.95
N GLN A 347 -13.01 -10.48 6.66
CA GLN A 347 -12.13 -11.57 6.24
C GLN A 347 -12.90 -12.86 5.99
N GLN A 348 -13.87 -13.20 6.85
CA GLN A 348 -14.71 -14.39 6.65
C GLN A 348 -15.56 -14.30 5.37
N LYS A 349 -16.13 -13.12 5.07
CA LYS A 349 -16.89 -12.89 3.82
C LYS A 349 -16.00 -13.00 2.58
N LEU A 350 -14.80 -12.41 2.63
CA LEU A 350 -13.80 -12.52 1.55
C LEU A 350 -13.38 -13.97 1.31
N ALA A 351 -13.15 -14.74 2.37
CA ALA A 351 -12.82 -16.16 2.26
C ALA A 351 -13.95 -16.98 1.59
N LYS A 352 -15.21 -16.67 1.88
CA LYS A 352 -16.36 -17.32 1.22
C LYS A 352 -16.41 -16.97 -0.27
N LEU A 353 -16.31 -15.67 -0.61
CA LEU A 353 -16.28 -15.23 -2.01
C LEU A 353 -15.11 -15.85 -2.78
N GLY A 354 -13.93 -15.98 -2.16
CA GLY A 354 -12.77 -16.65 -2.74
C GLY A 354 -13.00 -18.13 -3.06
N ARG A 355 -13.73 -18.85 -2.20
CA ARG A 355 -14.12 -20.25 -2.47
C ARG A 355 -15.12 -20.33 -3.63
N ASP A 356 -16.10 -19.44 -3.67
CA ASP A 356 -17.11 -19.41 -4.72
C ASP A 356 -16.51 -19.05 -6.09
N THR A 357 -15.56 -18.11 -6.13
CA THR A 357 -14.84 -17.76 -7.36
C THR A 357 -13.93 -18.89 -7.83
N GLU A 358 -13.24 -19.57 -6.91
CA GLU A 358 -12.44 -20.75 -7.26
C GLU A 358 -13.32 -21.88 -7.81
N LEU A 359 -14.47 -22.14 -7.19
CA LEU A 359 -15.43 -23.13 -7.67
C LEU A 359 -15.92 -22.78 -9.08
N ARG A 360 -16.31 -21.52 -9.33
CA ARG A 360 -16.70 -21.05 -10.67
C ARG A 360 -15.55 -21.23 -11.67
N ARG A 361 -14.32 -20.90 -11.28
CA ARG A 361 -13.13 -21.10 -12.12
C ARG A 361 -12.92 -22.57 -12.47
N GLN A 362 -13.09 -23.48 -11.51
CA GLN A 362 -13.01 -24.92 -11.75
C GLN A 362 -14.11 -25.41 -12.70
N THR A 363 -15.35 -24.97 -12.52
CA THR A 363 -16.45 -25.33 -13.43
C THR A 363 -16.21 -24.83 -14.87
N LEU A 364 -15.68 -23.62 -15.03
CA LEU A 364 -15.31 -23.08 -16.34
C LEU A 364 -14.15 -23.84 -16.99
N ARG A 365 -13.16 -24.27 -16.21
CA ARG A 365 -12.07 -25.14 -16.70
C ARG A 365 -12.59 -26.48 -17.17
N ALA A 366 -13.44 -27.14 -16.36
CA ALA A 366 -14.04 -28.41 -16.73
C ALA A 366 -14.87 -28.29 -18.02
N ALA A 367 -15.72 -27.26 -18.14
CA ALA A 367 -16.50 -27.00 -19.36
C ALA A 367 -15.60 -26.73 -20.58
N ARG A 368 -14.47 -26.04 -20.39
CA ARG A 368 -13.48 -25.82 -21.46
C ARG A 368 -12.79 -27.12 -21.88
N GLU A 369 -12.37 -27.94 -20.94
CA GLU A 369 -11.77 -29.25 -21.22
C GLU A 369 -12.76 -30.18 -21.94
N GLU A 370 -14.04 -30.15 -21.58
CA GLU A 370 -15.09 -30.88 -22.32
C GLU A 370 -15.28 -30.36 -23.76
N CYS A 371 -15.19 -29.05 -23.98
CA CYS A 371 -15.20 -28.46 -25.33
C CYS A 371 -13.95 -28.85 -26.13
N GLU A 372 -12.78 -28.96 -25.49
CA GLU A 372 -11.53 -29.38 -26.13
C GLU A 372 -11.50 -30.90 -26.41
N GLN A 373 -12.11 -31.74 -25.55
CA GLN A 373 -12.22 -33.19 -25.74
C GLN A 373 -13.24 -33.59 -26.82
N LYS A 374 -14.27 -32.76 -27.06
CA LYS A 374 -15.15 -32.94 -28.23
C LYS A 374 -14.33 -32.68 -29.49
N LYS A 375 -13.84 -33.77 -30.11
CA LYS A 375 -13.06 -33.72 -31.36
C LYS A 375 -13.71 -32.75 -32.33
N PRO A 376 -12.96 -31.79 -32.92
CA PRO A 376 -13.54 -30.89 -33.90
C PRO A 376 -14.10 -31.75 -35.03
N PHE A 377 -15.40 -31.61 -35.26
CA PHE A 377 -16.14 -32.30 -36.31
C PHE A 377 -15.59 -31.93 -37.70
N PHE A 378 -15.03 -30.72 -37.81
CA PHE A 378 -14.47 -30.14 -39.02
C PHE A 378 -13.34 -30.96 -39.66
N PRO A 379 -12.23 -31.32 -38.99
CA PRO A 379 -11.21 -32.18 -39.60
C PRO A 379 -11.71 -33.54 -40.07
N ARG A 380 -12.70 -34.11 -39.39
CA ARG A 380 -13.25 -35.43 -39.73
C ARG A 380 -14.17 -35.37 -40.96
N MET A 381 -14.98 -34.31 -41.06
CA MET A 381 -15.78 -34.00 -42.25
C MET A 381 -14.89 -33.69 -43.47
N VAL A 382 -13.85 -32.88 -43.28
CA VAL A 382 -12.91 -32.52 -44.35
C VAL A 382 -12.16 -33.75 -44.84
N MET A 383 -11.68 -34.62 -43.94
CA MET A 383 -11.07 -35.90 -44.35
C MET A 383 -12.07 -36.85 -45.02
N PHE A 384 -13.33 -36.88 -44.59
CA PHE A 384 -14.37 -37.70 -45.23
C PHE A 384 -14.66 -37.22 -46.66
N LEU A 385 -14.80 -35.91 -46.86
CA LEU A 385 -15.01 -35.29 -48.16
C LEU A 385 -13.79 -35.49 -49.08
N ALA A 386 -12.57 -35.33 -48.57
CA ALA A 386 -11.34 -35.60 -49.31
C ALA A 386 -11.24 -37.07 -49.75
N LYS A 387 -11.61 -38.01 -48.86
CA LYS A 387 -11.63 -39.45 -49.16
C LYS A 387 -12.70 -39.82 -50.19
N LYS A 388 -13.90 -39.22 -50.10
CA LYS A 388 -14.96 -39.37 -51.10
C LYS A 388 -14.50 -38.86 -52.47
N ARG A 389 -13.82 -37.71 -52.52
CA ARG A 389 -13.27 -37.14 -53.76
C ARG A 389 -12.21 -38.03 -54.40
N ALA A 390 -11.33 -38.64 -53.60
CA ALA A 390 -10.32 -39.58 -54.08
C ALA A 390 -10.95 -40.88 -54.63
N GLN A 391 -12.01 -41.39 -53.99
CA GLN A 391 -12.73 -42.57 -54.47
C GLN A 391 -13.48 -42.33 -55.79
N THR A 392 -14.03 -41.13 -55.99
CA THR A 392 -14.67 -40.76 -57.28
C THR A 392 -13.68 -40.56 -58.42
N TRP A 393 -12.38 -40.45 -58.13
CA TRP A 393 -11.34 -40.23 -59.13
C TRP A 393 -10.64 -41.52 -59.57
N ASN A 394 -10.55 -42.54 -58.70
CA ASN A 394 -10.01 -43.87 -59.03
C ASN A 394 -11.03 -44.84 -59.66
N GLY A 395 -12.27 -44.39 -59.90
CA GLY A 395 -13.35 -45.18 -60.50
C GLY A 395 -13.67 -44.84 -61.95
N LYS A 396 -12.78 -44.13 -62.66
CA LYS A 396 -12.89 -43.83 -64.10
C LYS A 396 -11.77 -44.46 -64.88
#